data_AF-A0A933GYF1-F1
#
_entry.id   AF-A0A933GYF1-F1
#
_cell.length_a   1.000
_cell.length_b   1.000
_cell.length_c   1.000
_cell.angle_alpha   90.00
_cell.angle_beta   90.00
_cell.angle_gamma   90.00
#
_symmetry.space_group_name_H-M   'P 1'
#
loop_
_entity.id
_entity.type
_entity.pdbx_description
1 polymer ?
#
loop_
_entity_poly.entity_id
_entity_poly.type
_entity_poly.pdbx_seq_one_letter_code
_entity_poly.pdbx_strand_id
1 'polypeptide(L)'
;MAIRVRLLLETTGPAPKNALVTAAVLNGGFESESPCLLLPATAAGRILRSLPEEGRPVIAEVAGGRTDFVYVQENLEGRIRVQDREGPSSHFEVLISAGETEVLVSDTGIDVLGVEIVSFGRGLWRFHGESIVRPSEPAEHW
;
A
#
# COMPACT_ATOMS: atom_id res chain seq x y z
N MET A 1 8.89 -10.83 11.05
CA MET A 1 9.08 -9.40 10.77
C MET A 1 8.33 -9.08 9.49
N ALA A 2 7.61 -7.97 9.43
CA ALA A 2 6.99 -7.47 8.19
C ALA A 2 8.03 -6.68 7.39
N ILE A 3 8.01 -6.83 6.07
CA ILE A 3 8.84 -6.02 5.16
C ILE A 3 8.07 -4.77 4.80
N ARG A 4 8.68 -3.61 4.98
CA ARG A 4 8.10 -2.32 4.67
C ARG A 4 8.93 -1.56 3.67
N VAL A 5 8.24 -0.86 2.78
CA VAL A 5 8.83 0.04 1.80
C VAL A 5 8.30 1.45 2.03
N ARG A 6 9.12 2.44 1.69
CA ARG A 6 8.69 3.84 1.68
C ARG A 6 7.91 4.08 0.40
N LEU A 7 6.62 4.32 0.52
CA LEU A 7 5.70 4.53 -0.60
C LEU A 7 5.37 6.02 -0.73
N LEU A 8 5.51 6.56 -1.93
CA LEU A 8 4.92 7.84 -2.33
C LEU A 8 3.60 7.54 -3.04
N LEU A 9 2.52 8.07 -2.49
CA LEU A 9 1.16 7.99 -3.00
C LEU A 9 0.71 9.35 -3.48
N GLU A 10 0.09 9.41 -4.66
CA GLU A 10 -0.45 10.62 -5.25
C GLU A 10 -1.87 10.37 -5.74
N THR A 11 -2.79 11.28 -5.42
CA THR A 11 -4.17 11.21 -5.93
C THR A 11 -4.20 11.44 -7.44
N THR A 12 -4.98 10.65 -8.16
CA THR A 12 -5.17 10.82 -9.61
C THR A 12 -6.53 11.47 -9.91
N GLY A 13 -6.69 12.04 -11.11
CA GLY A 13 -7.95 12.65 -11.55
C GLY A 13 -7.99 14.19 -11.50
N PRO A 14 -9.19 14.79 -11.66
CA PRO A 14 -9.36 16.24 -11.87
C PRO A 14 -9.37 17.09 -10.59
N ALA A 15 -9.50 16.45 -9.41
CA ALA A 15 -9.41 17.14 -8.12
C ALA A 15 -7.99 17.68 -7.87
N PRO A 16 -7.81 18.68 -6.99
CA PRO A 16 -6.48 19.21 -6.72
C PRO A 16 -5.59 18.13 -6.13
N LYS A 17 -4.40 17.92 -6.72
CA LYS A 17 -3.48 16.87 -6.32
C LYS A 17 -3.19 16.89 -4.82
N ASN A 18 -3.18 15.72 -4.20
CA ASN A 18 -2.67 15.47 -2.86
C ASN A 18 -1.65 14.35 -2.91
N ALA A 19 -0.72 14.35 -1.95
CA ALA A 19 0.31 13.33 -1.87
C ALA A 19 0.55 12.91 -0.43
N LEU A 20 0.94 11.66 -0.25
CA LEU A 20 1.31 11.10 1.02
C LEU A 20 2.57 10.26 0.87
N VAL A 21 3.51 10.42 1.79
CA VAL A 21 4.65 9.51 1.92
C VAL A 21 4.45 8.72 3.21
N THR A 22 4.49 7.40 3.13
CA THR A 22 4.24 6.49 4.26
C THR A 22 5.14 5.26 4.14
N ALA A 23 5.49 4.62 5.25
CA ALA A 23 5.88 3.21 5.21
C ALA A 23 4.64 2.34 4.93
N ALA A 24 4.82 1.32 4.10
CA ALA A 24 3.77 0.37 3.75
C ALA A 24 4.30 -1.07 3.86
N VAL A 25 3.53 -1.94 4.49
CA VAL A 25 3.82 -3.37 4.62
C VAL A 25 3.54 -4.08 3.30
N LEU A 26 4.52 -4.83 2.81
CA LEU A 26 4.36 -5.76 1.71
C LEU A 26 3.69 -7.03 2.24
N ASN A 27 2.39 -7.17 2.00
CA ASN A 27 1.60 -8.27 2.54
C ASN A 27 1.21 -9.25 1.43
N GLY A 28 2.01 -10.29 1.23
CA GLY A 28 1.70 -11.36 0.26
C GLY A 28 0.49 -12.23 0.64
N GLY A 29 -0.05 -12.10 1.86
CA GLY A 29 -1.33 -12.73 2.24
C GLY A 29 -2.55 -11.85 2.00
N PHE A 30 -2.36 -10.62 1.50
CA PHE A 30 -3.43 -9.77 1.00
C PHE A 30 -3.56 -10.02 -0.51
N GLU A 31 -4.33 -11.05 -0.85
CA GLU A 31 -4.54 -11.50 -2.23
C GLU A 31 -5.60 -10.64 -2.94
N SER A 32 -5.32 -10.24 -4.19
CA SER A 32 -6.21 -9.38 -4.97
C SER A 32 -6.02 -9.58 -6.48
N GLU A 33 -7.07 -9.38 -7.29
CA GLU A 33 -6.96 -9.50 -8.76
C GLU A 33 -6.23 -8.31 -9.40
N SER A 34 -6.31 -7.13 -8.78
CA SER A 34 -5.67 -5.88 -9.19
C SER A 34 -4.78 -5.36 -8.07
N PRO A 35 -3.68 -4.62 -8.37
CA PRO A 35 -2.89 -3.94 -7.36
C PRO A 35 -3.75 -3.13 -6.40
N CYS A 36 -3.67 -3.45 -5.11
CA CYS A 36 -4.56 -2.91 -4.11
C CYS A 36 -3.79 -2.42 -2.88
N LEU A 37 -4.25 -1.30 -2.32
CA LEU A 37 -3.79 -0.76 -1.05
C LEU A 37 -4.90 -0.88 -0.02
N LEU A 38 -4.54 -1.30 1.19
CA LEU A 38 -5.40 -1.17 2.35
C LEU A 38 -4.87 -0.04 3.22
N LEU A 39 -5.65 1.02 3.32
CA LEU A 39 -5.31 2.22 4.08
C LEU A 39 -6.02 2.20 5.45
N PRO A 40 -5.29 2.48 6.54
CA PRO A 40 -5.92 2.93 7.78
C PRO A 40 -6.80 4.16 7.53
N ALA A 41 -7.94 4.24 8.23
CA ALA A 41 -8.91 5.33 8.04
C ALA A 41 -8.30 6.74 8.20
N THR A 42 -7.32 6.90 9.08
CA THR A 42 -6.58 8.15 9.29
C THR A 42 -5.64 8.47 8.12
N ALA A 43 -4.95 7.48 7.55
CA ALA A 43 -4.15 7.62 6.33
C ALA A 43 -5.02 8.03 5.15
N ALA A 44 -6.15 7.35 4.98
CA ALA A 44 -7.13 7.66 3.95
C ALA A 44 -7.68 9.08 4.09
N GLY A 45 -8.04 9.50 5.30
CA GLY A 45 -8.49 10.88 5.57
C GLY A 45 -7.43 11.93 5.23
N ARG A 46 -6.14 11.60 5.36
CA ARG A 46 -5.03 12.51 5.01
C ARG A 46 -4.84 12.66 3.50
N ILE A 47 -4.94 11.57 2.74
CA ILE A 47 -4.66 11.59 1.30
C ILE A 47 -5.90 11.85 0.44
N LEU A 48 -7.03 11.22 0.75
CA LEU A 48 -8.28 11.33 -0.04
C LEU A 48 -9.05 12.63 0.28
N ARG A 49 -8.66 13.37 1.34
CA ARG A 49 -9.24 14.62 1.85
C ARG A 49 -10.69 14.53 2.35
N SER A 50 -11.49 13.65 1.76
CA SER A 50 -12.81 13.23 2.21
C SER A 50 -12.97 11.75 1.88
N LEU A 51 -13.45 10.96 2.83
CA LEU A 51 -13.94 9.62 2.52
C LEU A 51 -15.13 9.77 1.56
N PRO A 52 -15.23 8.97 0.49
CA PRO A 52 -16.38 9.06 -0.39
C PRO A 52 -17.66 8.81 0.41
N GLU A 53 -18.69 9.64 0.21
CA GLU A 53 -20.02 9.39 0.79
C GLU A 53 -20.59 8.04 0.30
N GLU A 54 -20.14 7.56 -0.86
CA GLU A 54 -20.61 6.35 -1.56
C GLU A 54 -19.60 5.17 -1.53
N GLY A 55 -18.74 5.09 -0.51
CA GLY A 55 -17.87 3.92 -0.34
C GLY A 55 -18.68 2.62 -0.33
N ARG A 56 -18.26 1.62 -1.10
CA ARG A 56 -18.99 0.33 -1.19
C ARG A 56 -18.46 -0.62 -0.12
N PRO A 57 -19.31 -1.18 0.75
CA PRO A 57 -18.86 -2.18 1.70
C PRO A 57 -18.37 -3.42 0.93
N VAL A 58 -17.16 -3.86 1.23
CA VAL A 58 -16.56 -5.08 0.71
C VAL A 58 -16.26 -5.99 1.88
N ILE A 59 -16.79 -7.21 1.84
CA ILE A 59 -16.47 -8.24 2.81
C ILE A 59 -15.31 -9.05 2.26
N ALA A 60 -14.17 -9.04 2.95
CA ALA A 60 -13.06 -9.92 2.59
C ALA A 60 -12.85 -11.00 3.66
N GLU A 61 -12.37 -12.16 3.21
CA GLU A 61 -11.95 -13.24 4.09
C GLU A 61 -10.51 -12.99 4.50
N VAL A 62 -10.28 -12.81 5.79
CA VAL A 62 -8.96 -12.68 6.39
C VAL A 62 -8.71 -13.86 7.33
N ALA A 63 -7.47 -14.04 7.77
CA ALA A 63 -7.11 -15.15 8.68
C ALA A 63 -7.95 -15.20 9.96
N GLY A 64 -8.47 -14.05 10.42
CA GLY A 64 -9.34 -13.93 11.60
C GLY A 64 -10.84 -14.14 11.35
N GLY A 65 -11.26 -14.43 10.11
CA GLY A 65 -12.67 -14.52 9.71
C GLY A 65 -13.04 -13.44 8.69
N ARG A 66 -14.33 -13.14 8.57
CA ARG A 66 -14.81 -12.08 7.66
C ARG A 66 -14.65 -10.71 8.29
N THR A 67 -14.09 -9.78 7.54
CA THR A 67 -13.95 -8.37 7.95
C THR A 67 -14.56 -7.47 6.89
N ASP A 68 -15.25 -6.43 7.35
CA ASP A 68 -15.83 -5.40 6.51
C ASP A 68 -14.80 -4.31 6.21
N PHE A 69 -14.64 -4.00 4.94
CA PHE A 69 -13.84 -2.90 4.42
C PHE A 69 -14.72 -1.93 3.65
N VAL A 70 -14.24 -0.70 3.48
CA VAL A 70 -14.86 0.26 2.55
C VAL A 70 -14.00 0.31 1.29
N TYR A 71 -14.56 -0.11 0.17
CA TYR A 71 -13.96 0.06 -1.14
C TYR A 71 -14.22 1.46 -1.68
N VAL A 72 -13.15 2.09 -2.12
CA VAL A 72 -13.16 3.42 -2.71
C VAL A 72 -12.65 3.32 -4.13
N GLN A 73 -13.48 3.74 -5.09
CA GLN A 73 -13.15 3.70 -6.52
C GLN A 73 -12.07 4.74 -6.93
N GLU A 74 -11.46 5.45 -5.98
CA GLU A 74 -10.35 6.33 -6.28
C GLU A 74 -9.09 5.51 -6.56
N ASN A 75 -8.42 5.84 -7.66
CA ASN A 75 -7.13 5.26 -7.98
C ASN A 75 -6.03 6.17 -7.43
N LEU A 76 -5.16 5.60 -6.58
CA LEU A 76 -3.92 6.25 -6.20
C LEU A 76 -2.82 5.82 -7.17
N GLU A 77 -1.99 6.76 -7.57
CA GLU A 77 -0.72 6.44 -8.22
C GLU A 77 0.33 6.25 -7.11
N GLY A 78 0.94 5.07 -7.07
CA GLY A 78 1.89 4.69 -6.04
C GLY A 78 3.23 4.28 -6.63
N ARG A 79 4.32 4.73 -6.00
CA ARG A 79 5.69 4.29 -6.31
C ARG A 79 6.56 4.21 -5.07
N ILE A 80 7.52 3.29 -5.06
CA ILE A 80 8.49 3.20 -3.99
C ILE A 80 9.50 4.33 -4.13
N ARG A 81 9.80 5.02 -3.02
CA ARG A 81 10.80 6.08 -2.97
C ARG A 81 11.97 5.66 -2.10
N VAL A 82 13.14 5.47 -2.69
CA VAL A 82 14.39 5.21 -1.98
C VAL A 82 15.33 6.42 -2.11
N GLN A 83 16.45 6.43 -1.37
CA GLN A 83 17.37 7.57 -1.35
C GLN A 83 17.97 7.89 -2.72
N ASP A 84 18.22 6.86 -3.53
CA ASP A 84 18.93 6.93 -4.80
C ASP A 84 18.02 7.11 -6.03
N ARG A 85 16.73 6.75 -5.93
CA ARG A 85 15.77 6.78 -7.05
C ARG A 85 14.33 6.56 -6.59
N GLU A 86 13.41 6.71 -7.53
CA GLU A 86 12.05 6.20 -7.43
C GLU A 86 11.91 4.89 -8.22
N GLY A 87 11.00 4.03 -7.76
CA GLY A 87 10.61 2.78 -8.42
C GLY A 87 9.64 3.01 -9.58
N PRO A 88 9.15 1.93 -10.21
CA PRO A 88 8.03 2.04 -11.14
C PRO A 88 6.80 2.62 -10.43
N SER A 89 5.99 3.33 -11.21
CA SER A 89 4.71 3.87 -10.78
C SER A 89 3.58 2.97 -11.25
N SER A 90 2.58 2.74 -10.41
CA SER A 90 1.39 1.95 -10.75
C SER A 90 0.14 2.55 -10.14
N HIS A 91 -1.01 2.26 -10.75
CA HIS A 91 -2.31 2.56 -10.15
C HIS A 91 -2.69 1.47 -9.15
N PHE A 92 -3.27 1.90 -8.04
CA PHE A 92 -3.78 1.04 -6.98
C PHE A 92 -5.25 1.33 -6.72
N GLU A 93 -6.03 0.26 -6.62
CA GLU A 93 -7.32 0.29 -5.97
C GLU A 93 -7.15 0.51 -4.46
N VAL A 94 -8.16 1.09 -3.82
CA VAL A 94 -8.08 1.47 -2.40
C VAL A 94 -9.20 0.82 -1.58
N LEU A 95 -8.79 0.06 -0.58
CA LEU A 95 -9.62 -0.37 0.54
C LEU A 95 -9.28 0.46 1.77
N ILE A 96 -10.30 0.73 2.59
CA ILE A 96 -10.15 1.47 3.84
C ILE A 96 -10.61 0.58 4.99
N SER A 97 -9.77 0.51 6.02
CA SER A 97 -10.04 -0.23 7.24
C SER A 97 -10.00 0.69 8.45
N ALA A 98 -10.99 0.55 9.34
CA ALA A 98 -10.99 1.22 10.64
C ALA A 98 -10.15 0.49 11.70
N GLY A 99 -9.81 -0.79 11.46
CA GLY A 99 -9.06 -1.63 12.41
C GLY A 99 -7.59 -1.82 12.06
N GLU A 100 -7.18 -1.46 10.84
CA GLU A 100 -5.78 -1.56 10.42
C GLU A 100 -4.99 -0.33 10.88
N THR A 101 -3.73 -0.54 11.24
CA THR A 101 -2.85 0.53 11.77
C THR A 101 -1.71 0.88 10.84
N GLU A 102 -1.38 0.04 9.87
CA GLU A 102 -0.33 0.29 8.87
C GLU A 102 -0.91 0.20 7.45
N VAL A 103 -0.31 0.93 6.50
CA VAL A 103 -0.69 0.76 5.08
C VAL A 103 -0.22 -0.61 4.59
N LEU A 104 -1.09 -1.37 3.93
CA LEU A 104 -0.74 -2.66 3.34
C LEU A 104 -0.75 -2.57 1.81
N VAL A 105 0.20 -3.26 1.19
CA VAL A 105 0.27 -3.50 -0.25
C VAL A 105 -0.09 -4.96 -0.51
N SER A 106 -1.01 -5.19 -1.43
CA SER A 106 -1.40 -6.54 -1.86
C SER A 106 -0.29 -7.29 -2.59
N ASP A 107 -0.46 -8.60 -2.76
CA ASP A 107 0.42 -9.47 -3.55
C ASP A 107 0.70 -8.94 -4.97
N THR A 108 -0.35 -8.62 -5.72
CA THR A 108 -0.24 -8.03 -7.07
C THR A 108 0.38 -6.63 -7.03
N GLY A 109 0.16 -5.89 -5.94
CA GLY A 109 0.80 -4.61 -5.67
C GLY A 109 2.32 -4.72 -5.50
N ILE A 110 2.79 -5.75 -4.81
CA ILE A 110 4.23 -6.03 -4.62
C ILE A 110 4.90 -6.27 -5.97
N ASP A 111 4.25 -7.02 -6.85
CA ASP A 111 4.76 -7.35 -8.19
C ASP A 111 4.88 -6.11 -9.09
N VAL A 112 3.85 -5.27 -9.17
CA VAL A 112 3.89 -4.06 -10.02
C VAL A 112 4.84 -2.98 -9.51
N LEU A 113 5.12 -2.95 -8.21
CA LEU A 113 6.17 -2.11 -7.64
C LEU A 113 7.58 -2.64 -7.95
N GLY A 114 7.68 -3.85 -8.52
CA GLY A 114 8.92 -4.50 -8.90
C GLY A 114 9.77 -4.84 -7.69
N VAL A 115 9.17 -5.36 -6.62
CA VAL A 115 9.91 -5.73 -5.41
C VAL A 115 10.22 -7.23 -5.36
N GLU A 116 11.45 -7.57 -5.00
CA GLU A 116 11.84 -8.91 -4.61
C GLU A 116 12.15 -8.98 -3.11
N ILE A 117 11.56 -9.95 -2.44
CA ILE A 117 11.83 -10.23 -1.03
C ILE A 117 13.07 -11.13 -0.92
N VAL A 118 14.13 -10.62 -0.30
CA VAL A 118 15.40 -11.32 -0.11
C VAL A 118 15.38 -12.13 1.18
N SER A 119 14.80 -11.58 2.26
CA SER A 119 14.73 -12.27 3.56
C SER A 119 13.66 -11.65 4.48
N PHE A 120 12.55 -12.36 4.66
CA PHE A 120 11.47 -11.93 5.58
C PHE A 120 11.95 -11.72 7.02
N GLY A 121 12.64 -12.70 7.60
CA GLY A 121 13.07 -12.63 9.00
C GLY A 121 14.03 -11.48 9.29
N ARG A 122 14.82 -11.06 8.30
CA ARG A 122 15.77 -9.94 8.40
C ARG A 122 15.24 -8.63 7.83
N GLY A 123 14.03 -8.64 7.26
CA GLY A 123 13.44 -7.48 6.62
C GLY A 123 14.22 -6.99 5.40
N LEU A 124 14.74 -7.89 4.56
CA LEU A 124 15.57 -7.51 3.40
C LEU A 124 14.79 -7.64 2.10
N TRP A 125 14.88 -6.62 1.25
CA TRP A 125 14.24 -6.56 -0.06
C TRP A 125 15.14 -5.83 -1.07
N ARG A 126 14.77 -5.89 -2.35
CA ARG A 126 15.42 -5.16 -3.45
C ARG A 126 14.42 -4.95 -4.58
N PHE A 127 14.72 -4.06 -5.52
CA PHE A 127 13.99 -4.01 -6.78
C PHE A 127 14.33 -5.22 -7.67
N HIS A 128 13.39 -5.62 -8.52
CA HIS A 128 13.56 -6.71 -9.45
C HIS A 128 14.77 -6.46 -10.37
N GLY A 129 15.67 -7.45 -10.45
CA GLY A 129 16.88 -7.37 -11.26
C GLY A 129 18.01 -6.49 -10.69
N GLU A 130 17.87 -5.86 -9.52
CA GLU A 130 18.96 -5.11 -8.88
C GLU A 130 19.80 -5.98 -7.91
N SER A 131 21.04 -5.57 -7.65
CA SER A 131 21.91 -6.23 -6.65
C SER A 131 21.92 -5.53 -5.29
N ILE A 132 21.36 -4.32 -5.21
CA ILE A 132 21.33 -3.51 -4.01
C ILE A 132 20.26 -4.04 -3.07
N VAL A 133 20.67 -4.56 -1.91
CA VAL A 133 19.75 -5.05 -0.88
C VAL A 133 19.48 -3.94 0.13
N ARG A 134 18.20 -3.78 0.48
CA ARG A 134 17.70 -2.68 1.29
C ARG A 134 17.03 -3.25 2.55
N PRO A 135 17.22 -2.61 3.71
CA PRO A 135 16.47 -2.95 4.90
C PRO A 135 15.01 -2.47 4.78
N SER A 136 14.13 -3.11 5.53
CA SER A 136 12.76 -2.68 5.75
C SER A 136 12.75 -1.30 6.40
N GLU A 137 11.79 -0.47 6.01
CA GLU A 137 11.48 0.74 6.77
C GLU A 137 10.98 0.38 8.18
N PRO A 138 11.14 1.29 9.16
CA PRO A 138 10.46 1.20 10.46
C PRO A 138 8.94 1.15 10.29
N ALA A 139 8.24 0.62 11.30
CA ALA A 139 6.79 0.66 11.35
C ALA A 139 6.28 2.11 11.40
N GLU A 140 5.20 2.38 10.68
CA GLU A 140 4.51 3.67 10.66
C GLU A 140 3.03 3.44 10.93
N HIS A 141 2.61 3.77 12.15
CA HIS A 141 1.22 3.64 12.56
C HIS A 141 0.44 4.92 12.26
N TRP A 142 -0.80 4.73 11.83
CA TRP A 142 -1.73 5.76 11.42
C TRP A 142 -2.87 5.96 12.40
#